data_AF-A0A6I7LUC4-F1
#
_entry.id   AF-A0A6I7LUC4-F1
#
_cell.length_a   1.000
_cell.length_b   1.000
_cell.length_c   1.000
_cell.angle_alpha   90.00
_cell.angle_beta   90.00
_cell.angle_gamma   90.00
#
_symmetry.space_group_name_H-M   'P 1'
#
loop_
_entity.id
_entity.type
_entity.pdbx_description
1 polymer ?
#
loop_
_entity_poly.entity_id
_entity_poly.type
_entity_poly.pdbx_seq_one_letter_code
_entity_poly.pdbx_strand_id
1 'polypeptide(L)'
;MRYLALKISFLICFLYTIAGAVDSTGIIQREYFIFHFDNPIFVSTADSALNAARGQLIGLLNDSLDYRPDIYISDNLEEFKKVVGSAFPDWGAAAALPYRRLIAIKSPAHFRLGKPLRELLIHEYAHLALAHRLGLVQAPRWLDEGLAMRLSAEWGWEQNLSMSRAAIFNAFVPLRQIDRMNLFTEGEAQIAYSESYLAVKYLLDSYGRETFNLFLNKLKEGKDTDEALFAATGSHYDDFEKEFFDYLHNRYNLMTFFGDTIYFWSILGLIVIVAAVLSFFRRKKKYKEWEEEEKYQSRDFDYGNPDDPEEIDDDDKPWS
;
A
#
# COMPACT_ATOMS: atom_id res chain seq x y z
N MET A 1 -16.22 67.00 -48.03
CA MET A 1 -14.89 66.84 -47.37
C MET A 1 -15.14 66.04 -46.10
N ARG A 2 -15.03 64.71 -46.10
CA ARG A 2 -13.83 63.94 -45.68
C ARG A 2 -13.23 64.56 -44.41
N TYR A 3 -13.39 63.96 -43.23
CA TYR A 3 -12.53 62.86 -42.77
C TYR A 3 -13.26 61.79 -41.94
N LEU A 4 -12.65 60.61 -42.01
CA LEU A 4 -13.07 59.28 -41.58
C LEU A 4 -12.06 58.81 -40.49
N ALA A 5 -12.54 58.32 -39.35
CA ALA A 5 -11.82 57.39 -38.43
C ALA A 5 -12.78 57.04 -37.27
N LEU A 6 -13.55 55.95 -37.29
CA LEU A 6 -13.21 54.54 -37.11
C LEU A 6 -12.90 54.15 -35.64
N LYS A 7 -13.79 53.31 -35.07
CA LYS A 7 -13.54 52.20 -34.09
C LYS A 7 -13.25 52.62 -32.62
N ILE A 8 -13.72 51.96 -31.55
CA ILE A 8 -14.09 50.56 -31.26
C ILE A 8 -15.03 50.54 -30.02
N SER A 9 -16.05 49.69 -30.03
CA SER A 9 -16.79 49.24 -28.83
C SER A 9 -15.88 48.47 -27.89
N PHE A 10 -15.76 48.85 -26.62
CA PHE A 10 -15.18 47.99 -25.59
C PHE A 10 -16.27 47.37 -24.72
N LEU A 11 -16.47 46.08 -24.99
CA LEU A 11 -17.22 45.11 -24.21
C LEU A 11 -16.56 44.93 -22.84
N ILE A 12 -17.39 44.92 -21.81
CA ILE A 12 -17.06 44.59 -20.42
C ILE A 12 -16.55 43.14 -20.36
N CYS A 13 -15.30 42.95 -19.97
CA CYS A 13 -14.80 41.69 -19.44
C CYS A 13 -14.31 41.93 -18.01
N PHE A 14 -15.23 41.76 -17.06
CA PHE A 14 -14.94 41.68 -15.64
C PHE A 14 -14.27 40.32 -15.39
N LEU A 15 -12.94 40.25 -15.54
CA LEU A 15 -12.16 39.14 -15.02
C LEU A 15 -12.14 39.29 -13.49
N TYR A 16 -13.05 38.58 -12.82
CA TYR A 16 -12.93 38.29 -11.39
C TYR A 16 -11.72 37.37 -11.20
N THR A 17 -10.52 37.93 -11.14
CA THR A 17 -9.42 37.30 -10.43
C THR A 17 -9.76 37.39 -8.95
N ILE A 18 -10.26 36.29 -8.38
CA ILE A 18 -10.25 36.09 -6.93
C ILE A 18 -8.78 35.87 -6.53
N ALA A 19 -8.01 36.96 -6.55
CA ALA A 19 -6.83 37.07 -5.72
C ALA A 19 -7.37 37.32 -4.31
N GLY A 20 -7.59 36.24 -3.57
CA GLY A 20 -7.82 36.35 -2.14
C GLY A 20 -6.72 37.24 -1.56
N ALA A 21 -7.11 38.35 -0.97
CA ALA A 21 -6.19 39.20 -0.23
C ALA A 21 -5.42 38.28 0.73
N VAL A 22 -4.10 38.17 0.54
CA VAL A 22 -3.22 37.58 1.53
C VAL A 22 -3.21 38.58 2.67
N ASP A 23 -4.20 38.43 3.55
CA ASP A 23 -4.22 39.17 4.78
C ASP A 23 -3.03 38.66 5.60
N SER A 24 -2.19 39.57 6.08
CA SER A 24 -0.99 39.27 6.87
C SER A 24 -1.29 38.64 8.24
N THR A 25 -2.47 38.07 8.40
CA THR A 25 -3.09 37.62 9.66
C THR A 25 -2.91 36.12 9.91
N GLY A 26 -2.11 35.41 9.11
CA GLY A 26 -1.86 33.98 9.28
C GLY A 26 -3.10 33.10 9.03
N ILE A 27 -4.17 33.66 8.46
CA ILE A 27 -5.43 32.97 8.18
C ILE A 27 -5.82 33.14 6.71
N ILE A 28 -6.14 32.04 6.03
CA ILE A 28 -6.71 32.04 4.67
C ILE A 28 -8.02 31.26 4.67
N GLN A 29 -9.07 31.91 4.20
CA GLN A 29 -10.39 31.35 4.07
C GLN A 29 -10.63 30.83 2.65
N ARG A 30 -10.82 29.52 2.50
CA ARG A 30 -11.25 28.84 1.25
C ARG A 30 -12.69 28.37 1.35
N GLU A 31 -13.28 27.98 0.23
CA GLU A 31 -14.69 27.54 0.15
C GLU A 31 -15.01 26.46 1.19
N TYR A 32 -14.18 25.42 1.27
CA TYR A 32 -14.42 24.27 2.14
C TYR A 32 -13.51 24.20 3.37
N PHE A 33 -12.48 25.04 3.48
CA PHE A 33 -11.45 24.94 4.52
C PHE A 33 -11.04 26.32 5.06
N ILE A 34 -10.64 26.39 6.33
CA ILE A 34 -10.03 27.57 6.94
C ILE A 34 -8.59 27.19 7.29
N PHE A 35 -7.61 27.86 6.71
CA PHE A 35 -6.20 27.60 6.96
C PHE A 35 -5.65 28.59 7.97
N HIS A 36 -4.98 28.08 8.99
CA HIS A 36 -4.15 28.83 9.93
C HIS A 36 -2.69 28.40 9.70
N PHE A 37 -1.79 29.33 9.44
CA PHE A 37 -0.43 29.00 9.03
C PHE A 37 0.59 30.06 9.46
N ASP A 38 1.80 29.59 9.74
CA ASP A 38 2.98 30.44 9.89
C ASP A 38 3.61 30.77 8.51
N ASN A 39 3.58 29.81 7.60
CA ASN A 39 4.13 29.92 6.25
C ASN A 39 3.08 29.58 5.17
N PRO A 40 2.71 30.54 4.29
CA PRO A 40 1.65 30.35 3.30
C PRO A 40 2.00 29.34 2.20
N ILE A 41 3.27 28.96 2.03
CA ILE A 41 3.74 28.15 0.90
C ILE A 41 3.01 26.80 0.77
N PHE A 42 2.59 26.21 1.89
CA PHE A 42 1.92 24.92 1.92
C PHE A 42 0.40 24.99 1.76
N VAL A 43 -0.21 26.18 1.88
CA VAL A 43 -1.67 26.34 1.88
C VAL A 43 -2.28 25.87 0.56
N SER A 44 -1.67 26.21 -0.58
CA SER A 44 -2.17 25.80 -1.90
C SER A 44 -2.11 24.27 -2.09
N THR A 45 -0.99 23.64 -1.71
CA THR A 45 -0.83 22.19 -1.78
C THR A 45 -1.81 21.47 -0.84
N ALA A 46 -1.99 22.00 0.37
CA ALA A 46 -2.93 21.47 1.35
C ALA A 46 -4.37 21.56 0.86
N ASP A 47 -4.79 22.73 0.36
CA ASP A 47 -6.12 22.95 -0.21
C ASP A 47 -6.40 22.01 -1.39
N SER A 48 -5.45 21.86 -2.32
CA SER A 48 -5.59 20.93 -3.44
C SER A 48 -5.75 19.47 -2.99
N ALA A 49 -4.94 19.02 -2.03
CA ALA A 49 -5.01 17.67 -1.47
C ALA A 49 -6.35 17.40 -0.78
N LEU A 50 -6.81 18.34 0.06
CA LEU A 50 -8.04 18.22 0.82
C LEU A 50 -9.28 18.27 -0.08
N ASN A 51 -9.30 19.12 -1.11
CA ASN A 51 -10.39 19.13 -2.09
C ASN A 51 -10.48 17.82 -2.87
N ALA A 52 -9.34 17.25 -3.28
CA ALA A 52 -9.32 15.94 -3.95
C ALA A 52 -9.84 14.82 -3.05
N ALA A 53 -9.44 14.81 -1.76
CA ALA A 53 -9.97 13.86 -0.78
C ALA A 53 -11.46 14.06 -0.51
N ARG A 54 -11.91 15.32 -0.41
CA ARG A 54 -13.31 15.68 -0.22
C ARG A 54 -14.21 15.11 -1.31
N GLY A 55 -13.81 15.22 -2.58
CA GLY A 55 -14.57 14.65 -3.69
C GLY A 55 -14.73 13.13 -3.58
N GLN A 56 -13.65 12.42 -3.19
CA GLN A 56 -13.68 10.98 -2.98
C GLN A 56 -14.55 10.58 -1.78
N LEU A 57 -14.43 11.31 -0.67
CA LEU A 57 -15.19 11.04 0.56
C LEU A 57 -16.68 11.29 0.40
N ILE A 58 -17.10 12.34 -0.31
CA ILE A 58 -18.53 12.56 -0.63
C ILE A 58 -19.11 11.32 -1.32
N GLY A 59 -18.41 10.85 -2.36
CA GLY A 59 -18.85 9.71 -3.14
C GLY A 59 -18.84 8.40 -2.36
N LEU A 60 -17.89 8.22 -1.44
CA LEU A 60 -17.73 6.98 -0.68
C LEU A 60 -18.69 6.91 0.53
N LEU A 61 -18.78 7.99 1.31
CA LEU A 61 -19.58 8.09 2.53
C LEU A 61 -21.06 8.45 2.28
N ASN A 62 -21.40 8.74 1.01
CA ASN A 62 -22.73 9.20 0.60
C ASN A 62 -23.24 10.35 1.49
N ASP A 63 -22.38 11.33 1.74
CA ASP A 63 -22.59 12.44 2.66
C ASP A 63 -22.06 13.73 2.02
N SER A 64 -22.77 14.85 2.19
CA SER A 64 -22.35 16.13 1.61
C SER A 64 -21.10 16.70 2.29
N LEU A 65 -20.77 16.22 3.49
CA LEU A 65 -19.73 16.75 4.38
C LEU A 65 -19.88 18.27 4.50
N ASP A 66 -21.06 18.71 4.90
CA ASP A 66 -21.41 20.14 5.01
C ASP A 66 -20.86 20.74 6.31
N TYR A 67 -19.53 20.80 6.36
CA TYR A 67 -18.79 21.46 7.41
C TYR A 67 -17.50 22.03 6.84
N ARG A 68 -16.92 22.98 7.58
CA ARG A 68 -15.71 23.69 7.19
C ARG A 68 -14.67 23.52 8.29
N PRO A 69 -13.70 22.61 8.15
CA PRO A 69 -12.72 22.38 9.19
C PRO A 69 -11.61 23.43 9.19
N ASP A 70 -11.04 23.65 10.37
CA ASP A 70 -9.84 24.44 10.56
C ASP A 70 -8.59 23.58 10.35
N ILE A 71 -7.66 24.06 9.52
CA ILE A 71 -6.43 23.38 9.14
C ILE A 71 -5.24 24.21 9.65
N TYR A 72 -4.60 23.76 10.72
CA TYR A 72 -3.43 24.41 11.31
C TYR A 72 -2.15 23.79 10.75
N ILE A 73 -1.34 24.59 10.05
CA ILE A 73 -0.01 24.22 9.55
C ILE A 73 1.02 25.04 10.33
N SER A 74 1.58 24.46 11.39
CA SER A 74 2.44 25.20 12.32
C SER A 74 3.92 24.88 12.14
N ASP A 75 4.72 25.94 12.07
CA ASP A 75 6.19 25.92 12.13
C ASP A 75 6.70 25.76 13.57
N ASN A 76 5.83 25.92 14.58
CA ASN A 76 6.18 25.87 15.99
C ASN A 76 5.57 24.66 16.72
N LEU A 77 6.43 23.85 17.35
CA LEU A 77 6.00 22.67 18.09
C LEU A 77 5.10 23.02 19.28
N GLU A 78 5.35 24.13 19.98
CA GLU A 78 4.55 24.55 21.14
C GLU A 78 3.15 25.01 20.73
N GLU A 79 3.03 25.65 19.57
CA GLU A 79 1.72 26.03 19.02
C GLU A 79 0.95 24.80 18.56
N PHE A 80 1.60 23.88 17.84
CA PHE A 80 1.03 22.58 17.52
C PHE A 80 0.52 21.85 18.77
N LYS A 81 1.33 21.77 19.83
CA LYS A 81 0.95 21.14 21.10
C LYS A 81 -0.22 21.85 21.80
N LYS A 82 -0.29 23.18 21.73
CA LYS A 82 -1.43 23.95 22.27
C LYS A 82 -2.73 23.64 21.54
N VAL A 83 -2.69 23.51 20.21
CA VAL A 83 -3.86 23.20 19.38
C VAL A 83 -4.36 21.78 19.64
N VAL A 84 -3.45 20.81 19.62
CA VAL A 84 -3.78 19.38 19.73
C VAL A 84 -4.08 18.97 21.19
N GLY A 85 -3.43 19.59 22.17
CA GLY A 85 -3.56 19.27 23.58
C GLY A 85 -2.63 18.16 24.06
N SER A 86 -2.69 17.86 25.36
CA SER A 86 -1.75 16.98 26.08
C SER A 86 -1.93 15.48 25.84
N ALA A 87 -2.96 15.07 25.09
CA ALA A 87 -3.29 13.67 24.86
C ALA A 87 -2.64 13.07 23.60
N PHE A 88 -1.87 13.88 22.85
CA PHE A 88 -1.29 13.46 21.58
C PHE A 88 0.17 13.02 21.73
N PRO A 89 0.59 11.90 21.10
CA PRO A 89 1.95 11.43 21.20
C PRO A 89 2.96 12.45 20.65
N ASP A 90 4.09 12.64 21.35
CA ASP A 90 5.12 13.62 20.95
C ASP A 90 5.67 13.38 19.53
N TRP A 91 5.64 12.13 19.07
CA TRP A 91 6.16 11.70 17.77
C TRP A 91 5.20 11.92 16.59
N GLY A 92 3.91 12.18 16.82
CA GLY A 92 2.96 12.33 15.74
C GLY A 92 3.20 13.60 14.91
N ALA A 93 3.08 13.49 13.57
CA ALA A 93 3.31 14.60 12.65
C ALA A 93 2.03 15.43 12.39
N ALA A 94 0.87 14.81 12.53
CA ALA A 94 -0.45 15.41 12.28
C ALA A 94 -1.50 14.79 13.21
N ALA A 95 -2.59 15.52 13.46
CA ALA A 95 -3.68 15.08 14.32
C ALA A 95 -5.03 15.64 13.85
N ALA A 96 -6.03 14.77 13.77
CA ALA A 96 -7.43 15.14 13.64
C ALA A 96 -8.10 15.26 15.01
N LEU A 97 -8.85 16.34 15.21
CA LEU A 97 -9.70 16.57 16.38
C LEU A 97 -11.16 16.71 15.92
N PRO A 98 -11.89 15.59 15.73
CA PRO A 98 -13.26 15.59 15.22
C PRO A 98 -14.23 16.53 15.93
N TYR A 99 -14.20 16.54 17.26
CA TYR A 99 -15.07 17.38 18.10
C TYR A 99 -14.84 18.89 17.90
N ARG A 100 -13.67 19.29 17.38
CA ARG A 100 -13.35 20.68 17.00
C ARG A 100 -13.45 20.91 15.50
N ARG A 101 -13.67 19.87 14.69
CA ARG A 101 -13.55 19.89 13.22
C ARG A 101 -12.21 20.49 12.79
N LEU A 102 -11.13 19.97 13.37
CA LEU A 102 -9.80 20.57 13.24
C LEU A 102 -8.79 19.53 12.81
N ILE A 103 -7.89 19.91 11.91
CA ILE A 103 -6.65 19.19 11.59
C ILE A 103 -5.48 20.08 12.01
N ALA A 104 -4.55 19.54 12.77
CA ALA A 104 -3.27 20.19 13.05
C ALA A 104 -2.15 19.37 12.43
N ILE A 105 -1.18 20.03 11.79
CA ILE A 105 -0.03 19.39 11.19
C ILE A 105 1.23 20.22 11.44
N LYS A 106 2.33 19.53 11.74
CA LYS A 106 3.66 20.13 11.79
C LYS A 106 4.08 20.50 10.36
N SER A 107 4.62 21.71 10.18
CA SER A 107 5.00 22.23 8.87
C SER A 107 6.24 21.50 8.30
N PRO A 108 6.21 21.09 7.02
CA PRO A 108 7.37 20.49 6.36
C PRO A 108 8.59 21.42 6.26
N ALA A 109 8.42 22.74 6.44
CA ALA A 109 9.54 23.69 6.43
C ALA A 109 10.50 23.48 7.61
N HIS A 110 9.99 23.01 8.76
CA HIS A 110 10.75 22.91 10.00
C HIS A 110 10.81 21.50 10.57
N PHE A 111 9.94 20.59 10.11
CA PHE A 111 9.84 19.23 10.65
C PHE A 111 9.99 18.17 9.56
N ARG A 112 10.69 17.08 9.89
CA ARG A 112 10.71 15.86 9.08
C ARG A 112 9.50 15.02 9.44
N LEU A 113 8.50 14.99 8.55
CA LEU A 113 7.21 14.38 8.84
C LEU A 113 7.17 12.85 8.65
N GLY A 114 8.19 12.25 8.04
CA GLY A 114 8.22 10.81 7.73
C GLY A 114 7.30 10.38 6.57
N LYS A 115 6.26 11.17 6.26
CA LYS A 115 5.38 11.01 5.10
C LYS A 115 5.18 12.36 4.39
N PRO A 116 4.78 12.35 3.10
CA PRO A 116 4.42 13.58 2.38
C PRO A 116 3.26 14.32 3.08
N LEU A 117 3.31 15.66 3.07
CA LEU A 117 2.26 16.52 3.64
C LEU A 117 0.86 16.14 3.12
N ARG A 118 0.77 15.87 1.82
CA ARG A 118 -0.47 15.46 1.16
C ARG A 118 -1.07 14.22 1.80
N GLU A 119 -0.27 13.18 2.05
CA GLU A 119 -0.76 11.93 2.63
C GLU A 119 -1.30 12.15 4.04
N LEU A 120 -0.54 12.88 4.88
CA LEU A 120 -0.96 13.18 6.25
C LEU A 120 -2.28 13.97 6.28
N LEU A 121 -2.41 15.02 5.46
CA LEU A 121 -3.65 15.81 5.40
C LEU A 121 -4.86 14.97 4.97
N ILE A 122 -4.67 14.10 3.98
CA ILE A 122 -5.74 13.22 3.50
C ILE A 122 -6.13 12.21 4.58
N HIS A 123 -5.15 11.67 5.31
CA HIS A 123 -5.36 10.75 6.41
C HIS A 123 -6.20 11.39 7.53
N GLU A 124 -5.75 12.55 8.04
CA GLU A 124 -6.46 13.26 9.10
C GLU A 124 -7.85 13.73 8.67
N TYR A 125 -8.02 14.11 7.40
CA TYR A 125 -9.32 14.52 6.88
C TYR A 125 -10.32 13.36 6.76
N ALA A 126 -9.84 12.14 6.48
CA ALA A 126 -10.70 10.96 6.50
C ALA A 126 -11.28 10.69 7.90
N HIS A 127 -10.49 10.87 8.96
CA HIS A 127 -10.99 10.79 10.34
C HIS A 127 -12.08 11.83 10.62
N LEU A 128 -11.86 13.09 10.23
CA LEU A 128 -12.88 14.14 10.38
C LEU A 128 -14.17 13.80 9.62
N ALA A 129 -14.05 13.31 8.38
CA ALA A 129 -15.20 12.99 7.54
C ALA A 129 -15.99 11.80 8.07
N LEU A 130 -15.31 10.74 8.55
CA LEU A 130 -15.99 9.60 9.15
C LEU A 130 -16.69 9.98 10.46
N ALA A 131 -16.01 10.74 11.32
CA ALA A 131 -16.61 11.23 12.55
C ALA A 131 -17.80 12.15 12.28
N HIS A 132 -17.72 13.03 11.28
CA HIS A 132 -18.88 13.82 10.84
C HIS A 132 -20.04 12.93 10.41
N ARG A 133 -19.75 11.88 9.63
CA ARG A 133 -20.75 10.92 9.13
C ARG A 133 -21.47 10.18 10.26
N LEU A 134 -20.76 9.83 11.33
CA LEU A 134 -21.25 9.07 12.47
C LEU A 134 -21.78 9.93 13.63
N GLY A 135 -21.45 11.23 13.66
CA GLY A 135 -21.85 12.14 14.72
C GLY A 135 -21.12 11.88 16.04
N LEU A 136 -21.85 11.50 17.08
CA LEU A 136 -21.29 11.21 18.42
C LEU A 136 -20.81 9.76 18.57
N VAL A 137 -21.12 8.90 17.60
CA VAL A 137 -20.74 7.48 17.63
C VAL A 137 -19.32 7.31 17.13
N GLN A 138 -18.50 6.59 17.91
CA GLN A 138 -17.15 6.24 17.52
C GLN A 138 -17.15 5.02 16.61
N ALA A 139 -16.45 5.11 15.48
CA ALA A 139 -16.18 3.96 14.62
C ALA A 139 -15.26 2.93 15.31
N PRO A 140 -15.38 1.63 14.97
CA PRO A 140 -14.33 0.66 15.27
C PRO A 140 -12.98 1.15 14.73
N ARG A 141 -11.88 0.92 15.46
CA ARG A 141 -10.59 1.52 15.09
C ARG A 141 -10.10 1.05 13.72
N TRP A 142 -10.34 -0.21 13.37
CA TRP A 142 -9.98 -0.75 12.05
C TRP A 142 -10.71 -0.05 10.90
N LEU A 143 -11.95 0.40 11.11
CA LEU A 143 -12.73 1.12 10.11
C LEU A 143 -12.21 2.54 9.91
N ASP A 144 -11.93 3.22 11.03
CA ASP A 144 -11.41 4.59 11.05
C ASP A 144 -10.03 4.67 10.39
N GLU A 145 -9.09 3.84 10.85
CA GLU A 145 -7.73 3.76 10.30
C GLU A 145 -7.73 3.21 8.88
N GLY A 146 -8.59 2.23 8.60
CA GLY A 146 -8.69 1.61 7.28
C GLY A 146 -9.17 2.58 6.22
N LEU A 147 -10.17 3.41 6.53
CA LEU A 147 -10.64 4.47 5.65
C LEU A 147 -9.54 5.53 5.45
N ALA A 148 -8.89 5.95 6.53
CA ALA A 148 -7.82 6.95 6.45
C ALA A 148 -6.65 6.45 5.58
N MET A 149 -6.16 5.24 5.83
CA MET A 149 -5.13 4.59 5.03
C MET A 149 -5.57 4.40 3.58
N ARG A 150 -6.84 4.08 3.33
CA ARG A 150 -7.37 3.89 1.97
C ARG A 150 -7.30 5.13 1.11
N LEU A 151 -7.50 6.30 1.70
CA LEU A 151 -7.42 7.56 0.98
C LEU A 151 -6.00 8.12 0.93
N SER A 152 -5.22 7.93 1.99
CA SER A 152 -3.92 8.60 2.14
C SER A 152 -2.75 7.83 1.56
N ALA A 153 -2.76 6.49 1.63
CA ALA A 153 -1.59 5.67 1.40
C ALA A 153 -1.55 5.06 0.00
N GLU A 154 -0.35 4.98 -0.57
CA GLU A 154 -0.10 4.15 -1.74
C GLU A 154 0.14 2.70 -1.30
N TRP A 155 -0.69 1.79 -1.81
CA TRP A 155 -0.49 0.37 -1.59
C TRP A 155 0.59 -0.17 -2.53
N GLY A 156 1.73 -0.57 -1.99
CA GLY A 156 2.91 -0.95 -2.75
C GLY A 156 3.46 -2.34 -2.42
N TRP A 157 4.67 -2.59 -2.92
CA TRP A 157 5.38 -3.85 -2.75
C TRP A 157 5.68 -4.17 -1.27
N GLU A 158 6.05 -3.17 -0.48
CA GLU A 158 6.40 -3.37 0.93
C GLU A 158 5.20 -3.84 1.75
N GLN A 159 4.02 -3.26 1.53
CA GLN A 159 2.78 -3.70 2.18
C GLN A 159 2.40 -5.11 1.73
N ASN A 160 2.53 -5.44 0.44
CA ASN A 160 2.33 -6.82 -0.05
C ASN A 160 3.26 -7.81 0.65
N LEU A 161 4.56 -7.49 0.74
CA LEU A 161 5.54 -8.35 1.41
C LEU A 161 5.23 -8.51 2.90
N SER A 162 4.85 -7.43 3.58
CA SER A 162 4.47 -7.45 4.99
C SER A 162 3.24 -8.33 5.22
N MET A 163 2.19 -8.18 4.41
CA MET A 163 0.98 -8.98 4.51
C MET A 163 1.20 -10.45 4.13
N SER A 164 2.05 -10.73 3.15
CA SER A 164 2.45 -12.11 2.83
C SER A 164 3.23 -12.76 3.97
N ARG A 165 4.13 -12.03 4.65
CA ARG A 165 4.81 -12.55 5.85
C ARG A 165 3.80 -12.83 6.96
N ALA A 166 2.87 -11.91 7.21
CA ALA A 166 1.83 -12.09 8.22
C ALA A 166 0.95 -13.33 7.92
N ALA A 167 0.59 -13.54 6.64
CA ALA A 167 -0.14 -14.74 6.21
C ALA A 167 0.64 -16.04 6.44
N ILE A 168 1.95 -16.07 6.14
CA ILE A 168 2.79 -17.26 6.28
C ILE A 168 3.00 -17.65 7.75
N PHE A 169 3.19 -16.66 8.61
CA PHE A 169 3.47 -16.87 10.03
C PHE A 169 2.21 -16.84 10.91
N ASN A 170 1.01 -16.75 10.30
CA ASN A 170 -0.26 -16.59 11.00
C ASN A 170 -0.21 -15.47 12.05
N ALA A 171 0.35 -14.33 11.66
CA ALA A 171 0.61 -13.17 12.49
C ALA A 171 -0.35 -12.01 12.21
N PHE A 172 -1.55 -12.32 11.67
CA PHE A 172 -2.59 -11.32 11.52
C PHE A 172 -3.13 -10.87 12.88
N VAL A 173 -3.47 -9.59 13.00
CA VAL A 173 -4.01 -9.02 14.24
C VAL A 173 -5.54 -9.10 14.20
N PRO A 174 -6.19 -9.75 15.18
CA PRO A 174 -7.65 -9.72 15.27
C PRO A 174 -8.16 -8.28 15.26
N LEU A 175 -9.21 -7.99 14.49
CA LEU A 175 -9.69 -6.63 14.26
C LEU A 175 -10.07 -5.94 15.58
N ARG A 176 -10.57 -6.71 16.57
CA ARG A 176 -10.90 -6.20 17.90
C ARG A 176 -9.67 -5.78 18.72
N GLN A 177 -8.49 -6.33 18.42
CA GLN A 177 -7.24 -5.90 19.07
C GLN A 177 -6.71 -4.59 18.49
N ILE A 178 -7.09 -4.22 17.26
CA ILE A 178 -6.72 -2.95 16.63
C ILE A 178 -7.25 -1.75 17.43
N ASP A 179 -8.32 -1.90 18.22
CA ASP A 179 -8.79 -0.88 19.16
C ASP A 179 -7.73 -0.47 20.20
N ARG A 180 -6.69 -1.30 20.39
CA ARG A 180 -5.55 -1.06 21.29
C ARG A 180 -4.25 -0.78 20.53
N MET A 181 -4.33 -0.35 19.26
CA MET A 181 -3.17 -0.09 18.39
C MET A 181 -2.14 0.85 19.02
N ASN A 182 -2.56 1.76 19.90
CA ASN A 182 -1.66 2.67 20.63
C ASN A 182 -0.69 1.96 21.60
N LEU A 183 -0.91 0.68 21.92
CA LEU A 183 -0.05 -0.15 22.76
C LEU A 183 0.90 -1.03 21.94
N PHE A 184 0.79 -1.01 20.61
CA PHE A 184 1.55 -1.90 19.73
C PHE A 184 2.99 -1.41 19.55
N THR A 185 3.88 -2.35 19.24
CA THR A 185 5.20 -2.02 18.68
C THR A 185 5.03 -1.40 17.29
N GLU A 186 6.07 -0.73 16.79
CA GLU A 186 6.04 -0.10 15.46
C GLU A 186 5.70 -1.10 14.35
N GLY A 187 6.25 -2.32 14.42
CA GLY A 187 5.97 -3.38 13.44
C GLY A 187 4.54 -3.90 13.50
N GLU A 188 4.00 -4.10 14.70
CA GLU A 188 2.61 -4.52 14.90
C GLU A 188 1.62 -3.44 14.43
N ALA A 189 1.93 -2.16 14.71
CA ALA A 189 1.13 -1.04 14.22
C ALA A 189 1.11 -0.99 12.69
N GLN A 190 2.25 -1.22 12.02
CA GLN A 190 2.31 -1.26 10.55
C GLN A 190 1.44 -2.37 9.94
N ILE A 191 1.44 -3.55 10.56
CA ILE A 191 0.55 -4.65 10.17
C ILE A 191 -0.91 -4.24 10.38
N ALA A 192 -1.24 -3.73 11.56
CA ALA A 192 -2.61 -3.33 11.88
C ALA A 192 -3.16 -2.22 10.97
N TYR A 193 -2.32 -1.25 10.55
CA TYR A 193 -2.70 -0.26 9.53
C TYR A 193 -2.98 -0.91 8.17
N SER A 194 -2.14 -1.87 7.77
CA SER A 194 -2.28 -2.58 6.49
C SER A 194 -3.53 -3.48 6.49
N GLU A 195 -3.81 -4.15 7.60
CA GLU A 195 -5.02 -4.95 7.80
C GLU A 195 -6.27 -4.08 7.84
N SER A 196 -6.24 -2.94 8.52
CA SER A 196 -7.36 -1.99 8.55
C SER A 196 -7.71 -1.51 7.14
N TYR A 197 -6.70 -1.14 6.35
CA TYR A 197 -6.89 -0.80 4.93
C TYR A 197 -7.55 -1.95 4.17
N LEU A 198 -7.05 -3.18 4.36
CA LEU A 198 -7.56 -4.35 3.66
C LEU A 198 -8.95 -4.77 4.11
N ALA A 199 -9.32 -4.55 5.38
CA ALA A 199 -10.65 -4.82 5.91
C ALA A 199 -11.69 -3.88 5.27
N VAL A 200 -11.39 -2.58 5.19
CA VAL A 200 -12.25 -1.62 4.49
C VAL A 200 -12.32 -1.92 2.99
N LYS A 201 -11.18 -2.27 2.38
CA LYS A 201 -11.14 -2.69 0.97
C LYS A 201 -11.98 -3.95 0.73
N TYR A 202 -11.85 -4.97 1.58
CA TYR A 202 -12.62 -6.20 1.51
C TYR A 202 -14.12 -5.93 1.66
N LEU A 203 -14.51 -5.11 2.63
CA LEU A 203 -15.92 -4.72 2.83
C LEU A 203 -16.49 -4.05 1.57
N LEU A 204 -15.74 -3.13 0.97
CA LEU A 204 -16.17 -2.43 -0.25
C LEU A 204 -16.17 -3.32 -1.50
N ASP A 205 -15.16 -4.15 -1.68
CA ASP A 205 -15.01 -4.99 -2.88
C ASP A 205 -15.98 -6.18 -2.85
N SER A 206 -16.22 -6.78 -1.68
CA SER A 206 -17.06 -7.98 -1.52
C SER A 206 -18.55 -7.65 -1.37
N TYR A 207 -18.88 -6.58 -0.64
CA TYR A 207 -20.28 -6.24 -0.33
C TYR A 207 -20.77 -4.96 -1.01
N GLY A 208 -19.87 -4.16 -1.58
CA GLY A 208 -20.21 -2.94 -2.28
C GLY A 208 -20.42 -1.72 -1.38
N ARG A 209 -20.48 -0.55 -2.02
CA ARG A 209 -20.61 0.74 -1.34
C ARG A 209 -21.95 0.92 -0.62
N GLU A 210 -23.03 0.35 -1.13
CA GLU A 210 -24.36 0.46 -0.50
C GLU A 210 -24.36 -0.24 0.86
N THR A 211 -23.82 -1.45 0.92
CA THR A 211 -23.64 -2.21 2.17
C THR A 211 -22.72 -1.48 3.14
N PHE A 212 -21.60 -0.92 2.67
CA PHE A 212 -20.73 -0.09 3.50
C PHE A 212 -21.49 1.10 4.11
N ASN A 213 -22.34 1.78 3.35
CA ASN A 213 -23.14 2.89 3.87
C ASN A 213 -24.28 2.45 4.79
N LEU A 214 -24.84 1.26 4.58
CA LEU A 214 -25.79 0.65 5.51
C LEU A 214 -25.11 0.37 6.86
N PHE A 215 -23.89 -0.16 6.85
CA PHE A 215 -23.09 -0.36 8.06
C PHE A 215 -22.88 0.97 8.82
N LEU A 216 -22.45 2.03 8.13
CA LEU A 216 -22.31 3.36 8.75
C LEU A 216 -23.62 3.93 9.29
N ASN A 217 -24.75 3.67 8.62
CA ASN A 217 -26.07 4.08 9.10
C ASN A 217 -26.42 3.37 10.41
N LYS A 218 -26.17 2.06 10.50
CA LYS A 218 -26.44 1.29 11.71
C LYS A 218 -25.57 1.72 12.88
N LEU A 219 -24.27 1.97 12.65
CA LEU A 219 -23.42 2.60 13.65
C LEU A 219 -23.99 3.95 14.11
N LYS A 220 -24.37 4.84 13.18
CA LYS A 220 -24.95 6.15 13.50
C LYS A 220 -26.26 6.06 14.30
N GLU A 221 -27.06 5.02 14.08
CA GLU A 221 -28.28 4.72 14.85
C GLU A 221 -27.97 4.26 16.31
N GLY A 222 -26.70 4.12 16.68
CA GLY A 222 -26.26 3.70 18.00
C GLY A 222 -26.16 2.18 18.19
N LYS A 223 -26.23 1.42 17.09
CA LYS A 223 -25.99 -0.03 17.12
C LYS A 223 -24.54 -0.31 17.44
N ASP A 224 -24.28 -1.34 18.24
CA ASP A 224 -22.93 -1.83 18.41
C ASP A 224 -22.42 -2.41 17.08
N THR A 225 -21.10 -2.62 17.01
CA THR A 225 -20.44 -3.00 15.77
C THR A 225 -20.88 -4.35 15.23
N ASP A 226 -21.19 -5.31 16.10
CA ASP A 226 -21.62 -6.65 15.69
C ASP A 226 -23.02 -6.58 15.07
N GLU A 227 -23.96 -5.93 15.76
CA GLU A 227 -25.32 -5.70 15.23
C GLU A 227 -25.30 -4.92 13.92
N ALA A 228 -24.44 -3.90 13.81
CA ALA A 228 -24.32 -3.07 12.63
C ALA A 228 -23.71 -3.83 11.44
N LEU A 229 -22.69 -4.67 11.67
CA LEU A 229 -22.12 -5.54 10.64
C LEU A 229 -23.15 -6.55 10.17
N PHE A 230 -23.78 -7.27 11.09
CA PHE A 230 -24.79 -8.28 10.75
C PHE A 230 -25.93 -7.68 9.92
N ALA A 231 -26.43 -6.51 10.30
CA ALA A 231 -27.47 -5.82 9.54
C ALA A 231 -27.04 -5.40 8.12
N ALA A 232 -25.75 -5.18 7.89
CA ALA A 232 -25.21 -4.74 6.61
C ALA A 232 -24.79 -5.92 5.73
N THR A 233 -24.01 -6.86 6.26
CA THR A 233 -23.36 -7.94 5.53
C THR A 233 -24.07 -9.29 5.65
N GLY A 234 -24.89 -9.46 6.69
CA GLY A 234 -25.44 -10.76 7.09
C GLY A 234 -24.50 -11.61 7.95
N SER A 235 -23.27 -11.14 8.21
CA SER A 235 -22.26 -11.83 9.02
C SER A 235 -22.09 -11.11 10.36
N HIS A 236 -22.10 -11.87 11.45
CA HIS A 236 -21.64 -11.35 12.75
C HIS A 236 -20.14 -11.01 12.66
N TYR A 237 -19.64 -10.20 13.59
CA TYR A 237 -18.28 -9.71 13.65
C TYR A 237 -17.25 -10.84 13.51
N ASP A 238 -17.41 -11.91 14.28
CA ASP A 238 -16.45 -13.02 14.32
C ASP A 238 -16.48 -13.82 12.99
N ASP A 239 -17.65 -13.94 12.36
CA ASP A 239 -17.79 -14.58 11.04
C ASP A 239 -17.19 -13.69 9.94
N PHE A 240 -17.45 -12.39 9.97
CA PHE A 240 -16.85 -11.42 9.04
C PHE A 240 -15.32 -11.39 9.17
N GLU A 241 -14.79 -11.40 10.39
CA GLU A 241 -13.34 -11.45 10.64
C GLU A 241 -12.74 -12.73 10.06
N LYS A 242 -13.41 -13.87 10.24
CA LYS A 242 -12.97 -15.14 9.66
C LYS A 242 -13.00 -15.11 8.13
N GLU A 243 -14.09 -14.65 7.52
CA GLU A 243 -14.23 -14.49 6.06
C GLU A 243 -13.14 -13.57 5.49
N PHE A 244 -12.87 -12.47 6.18
CA PHE A 244 -11.80 -11.54 5.85
C PHE A 244 -10.42 -12.19 5.95
N PHE A 245 -10.12 -12.93 7.03
CA PHE A 245 -8.84 -13.60 7.17
C PHE A 245 -8.66 -14.73 6.16
N ASP A 246 -9.70 -15.48 5.83
CA ASP A 246 -9.68 -16.47 4.75
C ASP A 246 -9.37 -15.79 3.41
N TYR A 247 -9.97 -14.62 3.15
CA TYR A 247 -9.63 -13.79 1.99
C TYR A 247 -8.16 -13.36 2.00
N LEU A 248 -7.61 -12.91 3.13
CA LEU A 248 -6.21 -12.52 3.23
C LEU A 248 -5.25 -13.68 2.96
N HIS A 249 -5.50 -14.85 3.55
CA HIS A 249 -4.69 -16.04 3.32
C HIS A 249 -4.71 -16.46 1.85
N ASN A 250 -5.87 -16.39 1.19
CA ASN A 250 -5.99 -16.70 -0.23
C ASN A 250 -5.29 -15.66 -1.12
N ARG A 251 -5.31 -14.38 -0.74
CA ARG A 251 -4.72 -13.27 -1.49
C ARG A 251 -3.20 -13.18 -1.35
N TYR A 252 -2.68 -13.45 -0.15
CA TYR A 252 -1.29 -13.18 0.24
C TYR A 252 -0.46 -14.45 0.49
N ASN A 253 -0.95 -15.62 0.11
CA ASN A 253 -0.16 -16.85 0.19
C ASN A 253 1.10 -16.84 -0.70
N LEU A 254 1.99 -17.79 -0.41
CA LEU A 254 3.24 -18.00 -1.14
C LEU A 254 3.02 -18.19 -2.64
N MET A 255 1.96 -18.91 -3.04
CA MET A 255 1.70 -19.22 -4.45
C MET A 255 1.36 -17.97 -5.26
N THR A 256 0.56 -17.06 -4.71
CA THR A 256 0.21 -15.79 -5.35
C THR A 256 1.41 -14.82 -5.37
N PHE A 257 2.20 -14.78 -4.29
CA PHE A 257 3.41 -13.93 -4.22
C PHE A 257 4.45 -14.31 -5.30
N PHE A 258 4.72 -15.60 -5.49
CA PHE A 258 5.63 -16.07 -6.54
C PHE A 258 4.98 -16.18 -7.93
N GLY A 259 3.67 -16.37 -8.00
CA GLY A 259 2.90 -16.51 -9.23
C GLY A 259 2.77 -15.22 -10.03
N ASP A 260 2.54 -14.08 -9.36
CA ASP A 260 2.35 -12.78 -10.03
C ASP A 260 3.69 -12.11 -10.40
N THR A 261 4.81 -12.60 -9.88
CA THR A 261 6.12 -11.97 -10.07
C THR A 261 6.84 -12.56 -11.29
N ILE A 262 6.51 -12.07 -12.49
CA ILE A 262 7.22 -12.47 -13.74
C ILE A 262 8.74 -12.29 -13.64
N TYR A 263 9.20 -11.36 -12.82
CA TYR A 263 10.61 -11.13 -12.52
C TYR A 263 11.25 -12.28 -11.73
N PHE A 264 10.52 -12.93 -10.83
CA PHE A 264 11.03 -14.09 -10.08
C PHE A 264 11.33 -15.24 -11.03
N TRP A 265 10.37 -15.57 -11.90
CA TRP A 265 10.55 -16.61 -12.92
C TRP A 265 11.64 -16.25 -13.94
N SER A 266 11.77 -14.96 -14.29
CA SER A 266 12.83 -14.48 -15.19
C SER A 266 14.23 -14.61 -14.56
N ILE A 267 14.38 -14.25 -13.28
CA ILE A 267 15.65 -14.40 -12.53
C ILE A 267 15.98 -15.87 -12.34
N LEU A 268 15.00 -16.69 -11.93
CA LEU A 268 15.19 -18.13 -11.78
C LEU A 268 15.59 -18.79 -13.11
N GLY A 269 14.91 -18.42 -14.21
CA GLY A 269 15.26 -18.85 -15.56
C GLY A 269 16.68 -18.45 -15.94
N LEU A 270 17.08 -17.21 -15.65
CA LEU A 270 18.45 -16.73 -15.90
C LEU A 270 19.49 -17.53 -15.09
N ILE A 271 19.22 -17.79 -13.81
CA ILE A 271 20.10 -18.61 -12.95
C ILE A 271 20.24 -20.02 -13.53
N VAL A 272 19.14 -20.64 -13.96
CA VAL A 272 19.15 -21.98 -14.58
C VAL A 272 19.94 -21.96 -15.89
N ILE A 273 19.77 -20.94 -16.73
CA ILE A 273 20.52 -20.80 -17.98
C ILE A 273 22.02 -20.65 -17.68
N VAL A 274 22.40 -19.77 -16.75
CA VAL A 274 23.80 -19.57 -16.36
C VAL A 274 24.39 -20.86 -15.81
N ALA A 275 23.66 -21.57 -14.93
CA ALA A 275 24.09 -22.86 -14.40
C ALA A 275 24.25 -23.91 -15.51
N ALA A 276 23.31 -23.98 -16.45
CA ALA A 276 23.38 -24.88 -17.59
C ALA A 276 24.60 -24.58 -18.47
N VAL A 277 24.83 -23.31 -18.81
CA VAL A 277 26.00 -22.85 -19.59
C VAL A 277 27.31 -23.18 -18.88
N LEU A 278 27.44 -22.87 -17.59
CA LEU A 278 28.61 -23.21 -16.80
C LEU A 278 28.83 -24.73 -16.71
N SER A 279 27.76 -25.50 -16.55
CA SER A 279 27.84 -26.96 -16.54
C SER A 279 28.26 -27.53 -17.90
N PHE A 280 27.81 -26.91 -19.00
CA PHE A 280 28.19 -27.28 -20.35
C PHE A 280 29.68 -27.03 -20.60
N PHE A 281 30.20 -25.87 -20.19
CA PHE A 281 31.63 -25.58 -20.30
C PHE A 281 32.49 -26.51 -19.42
N ARG A 282 32.04 -26.84 -18.20
CA ARG A 282 32.72 -27.82 -17.33
C ARG A 282 32.72 -29.22 -17.93
N ARG A 283 31.59 -29.67 -18.49
CA ARG A 283 31.47 -30.97 -19.19
C ARG A 283 32.42 -31.04 -20.39
N LYS A 284 32.49 -29.98 -21.21
CA LYS A 284 33.38 -29.95 -22.39
C LYS A 284 34.85 -30.08 -22.03
N LYS A 285 35.29 -29.52 -20.89
CA LYS A 285 36.67 -29.69 -20.40
C LYS A 285 36.92 -31.15 -20.00
N LYS A 286 35.99 -31.77 -19.27
CA LYS A 286 36.09 -33.16 -18.82
C LYS A 286 36.12 -34.17 -19.99
N TYR A 287 35.34 -33.95 -21.04
CA TYR A 287 35.39 -34.81 -22.25
C TYR A 287 36.75 -34.76 -22.95
N LYS A 288 37.43 -33.60 -22.99
CA LYS A 288 38.77 -33.50 -23.57
C LYS A 288 39.82 -34.28 -22.76
N GLU A 289 39.72 -34.23 -21.43
CA GLU A 289 40.59 -35.01 -20.54
C GLU A 289 40.41 -36.52 -20.79
N TRP A 290 39.17 -36.99 -20.96
CA TRP A 290 38.88 -38.39 -21.32
C TRP A 290 39.37 -38.79 -22.73
N GLU A 291 39.23 -37.93 -23.73
CA GLU A 291 39.78 -38.18 -25.08
C GLU A 291 41.32 -38.27 -25.09
N GLU A 292 41.99 -37.49 -24.22
CA GLU A 292 43.44 -37.57 -24.04
C GLU A 292 43.81 -38.90 -23.35
N GLU A 293 43.14 -39.29 -22.27
CA GLU A 293 43.34 -40.58 -21.58
C GLU A 293 43.12 -41.80 -22.51
N GLU A 294 42.08 -41.81 -23.34
CA GLU A 294 41.80 -42.87 -24.32
C GLU A 294 42.88 -42.95 -25.42
N LYS A 295 43.44 -41.82 -25.85
CA LYS A 295 44.58 -41.80 -26.80
C LYS A 295 45.85 -42.38 -26.20
N TYR A 296 46.03 -42.28 -24.90
CA TYR A 296 47.15 -42.92 -24.22
C TYR A 296 46.90 -44.41 -23.98
N GLN A 297 45.66 -44.83 -23.69
CA GLN A 297 45.33 -46.26 -23.50
C GLN A 297 45.28 -47.08 -24.81
N SER A 298 44.90 -46.47 -25.94
CA SER A 298 44.78 -47.17 -27.23
C SER A 298 46.10 -47.53 -27.92
N ARG A 299 47.25 -47.13 -27.37
CA ARG A 299 48.58 -47.43 -27.96
C ARG A 299 49.23 -48.71 -27.43
N ASP A 300 48.61 -49.40 -26.47
CA ASP A 300 49.22 -50.53 -25.73
C ASP A 300 48.76 -51.93 -26.18
N PHE A 301 47.89 -52.08 -27.19
CA PHE A 301 47.40 -53.40 -27.63
C PHE A 301 47.55 -53.62 -29.14
N ASP A 302 48.69 -54.23 -29.54
CA ASP A 302 48.93 -54.83 -30.85
C ASP A 302 48.70 -56.35 -30.75
N TYR A 303 47.51 -56.82 -31.14
CA TYR A 303 47.24 -58.26 -31.28
C TYR A 303 47.52 -58.65 -32.74
N GLY A 304 48.48 -59.56 -32.92
CA GLY A 304 49.01 -60.02 -34.21
C GLY A 304 47.96 -60.50 -35.23
N ASN A 305 48.38 -60.50 -36.48
CA ASN A 305 47.57 -60.67 -37.68
C ASN A 305 46.75 -61.98 -37.67
N PRO A 306 45.40 -61.92 -37.73
CA PRO A 306 44.53 -63.11 -37.73
C PRO A 306 44.62 -63.98 -39.00
N ASP A 307 45.33 -63.52 -40.04
CA ASP A 307 45.41 -64.21 -41.34
C ASP A 307 46.56 -65.26 -41.43
N ASP A 308 47.37 -65.45 -40.39
CA ASP A 308 48.47 -66.43 -40.37
C ASP A 308 48.57 -67.16 -39.00
N PRO A 309 47.64 -68.09 -38.68
CA PRO A 309 47.73 -68.90 -37.48
C PRO A 309 48.81 -69.99 -37.63
N GLU A 310 49.80 -70.02 -36.73
CA GLU A 310 50.79 -71.10 -36.65
C GLU A 310 50.09 -72.47 -36.41
N GLU A 311 50.33 -73.44 -37.30
CA GLU A 311 49.85 -74.83 -37.20
C GLU A 311 50.43 -75.53 -35.95
N ILE A 312 49.59 -76.22 -35.18
CA ILE A 312 50.00 -77.13 -34.10
C ILE A 312 49.55 -78.55 -34.48
N ASP A 313 50.52 -79.44 -34.65
CA ASP A 313 50.41 -80.83 -35.12
C ASP A 313 49.72 -81.76 -34.08
N ASP A 314 48.87 -82.65 -34.56
CA ASP A 314 47.88 -83.45 -33.81
C ASP A 314 48.31 -84.93 -33.79
N ASP A 315 48.63 -85.49 -32.62
CA ASP A 315 48.84 -86.94 -32.46
C ASP A 315 48.82 -87.37 -30.98
N ASP A 316 47.69 -87.90 -30.50
CA ASP A 316 47.70 -88.84 -29.36
C ASP A 316 46.64 -89.95 -29.53
N LYS A 317 47.16 -91.19 -29.48
CA LYS A 317 46.55 -92.45 -29.94
C LYS A 317 45.37 -92.95 -29.08
N PRO A 318 44.44 -93.74 -29.67
CA PRO A 318 43.38 -94.39 -28.91
C PRO A 318 43.86 -95.70 -28.27
N TRP A 319 43.48 -95.94 -27.03
CA TRP A 319 43.56 -97.26 -26.38
C TRP A 319 42.21 -97.63 -25.78
N SER A 320 41.78 -98.87 -26.06
CA SER A 320 41.36 -99.77 -25.00
C SER A 320 42.56 -100.57 -24.53
#